data_AF-A0A9C9GJC2-F1
#
_entry.id   AF-A0A9C9GJC2-F1
#
_cell.length_a   1.000
_cell.length_b   1.000
_cell.length_c   1.000
_cell.angle_alpha   90.00
_cell.angle_beta   90.00
_cell.angle_gamma   90.00
#
_symmetry.space_group_name_H-M   'P 1'
#
loop_
_entity.id
_entity.type
_entity.pdbx_description
1 polymer ?
#
loop_
_entity_poly.entity_id
_entity_poly.type
_entity_poly.pdbx_seq_one_letter_code
_entity_poly.pdbx_strand_id
1 'polypeptide(L)'
;MNITNKLNELQQEILNFGDVVNQTQNLSDMDFRNACDLFSQHLNFELDSISSNVCLIKDNRSEVHQTTAQLHQLNELITPATSDINTNQWSDNLNNFCSQLQALRCIAA
;
A
#
# COMPACT_ATOMS: atom_id res chain seq x y z
N MET A 1 11.10 -7.48 -16.89
CA MET A 1 9.71 -7.01 -16.75
C MET A 1 9.72 -5.49 -16.72
N ASN A 2 8.76 -4.81 -17.36
CA ASN A 2 8.74 -3.33 -17.40
C ASN A 2 8.33 -2.80 -16.01
N ILE A 3 9.09 -1.86 -15.44
CA ILE A 3 8.81 -1.23 -14.13
C ILE A 3 7.39 -0.65 -14.07
N THR A 4 6.94 -0.04 -15.17
CA THR A 4 5.58 0.51 -15.27
C THR A 4 4.52 -0.58 -15.15
N ASN A 5 4.75 -1.77 -15.74
CA ASN A 5 3.81 -2.88 -15.62
C ASN A 5 3.75 -3.40 -14.18
N LYS A 6 4.90 -3.54 -13.52
CA LYS A 6 4.95 -3.98 -12.12
C LYS A 6 4.29 -2.99 -11.18
N LEU A 7 4.47 -1.68 -11.40
CA LEU A 7 3.78 -0.64 -10.63
C LEU A 7 2.25 -0.70 -10.83
N ASN A 8 1.79 -0.92 -12.06
CA ASN A 8 0.37 -1.08 -12.34
C ASN A 8 -0.20 -2.33 -11.65
N GLU A 9 0.53 -3.45 -11.64
CA GLU A 9 0.15 -4.67 -10.92
C GLU A 9 0.04 -4.42 -9.42
N LEU A 10 1.05 -3.80 -8.80
CA LEU A 10 1.02 -3.44 -7.37
C LEU A 10 -0.13 -2.49 -7.03
N GLN A 11 -0.40 -1.51 -7.90
CA GLN A 11 -1.53 -0.62 -7.72
C GLN A 11 -2.85 -1.39 -7.72
N GLN A 12 -3.03 -2.36 -8.64
CA GLN A 12 -4.22 -3.20 -8.65
C GLN A 12 -4.31 -4.11 -7.42
N GLU A 13 -3.19 -4.69 -6.98
CA GLU A 13 -3.13 -5.49 -5.74
C GLU A 13 -3.57 -4.66 -4.52
N ILE A 14 -3.07 -3.43 -4.38
CA ILE A 14 -3.43 -2.51 -3.31
C ILE A 14 -4.91 -2.13 -3.41
N LEU A 15 -5.42 -1.86 -4.61
CA LEU A 15 -6.84 -1.55 -4.82
C LEU A 15 -7.73 -2.72 -4.39
N ASN A 16 -7.38 -3.95 -4.76
CA ASN A 16 -8.11 -5.15 -4.39
C ASN A 16 -8.06 -5.38 -2.87
N PHE A 17 -6.89 -5.19 -2.24
CA PHE A 17 -6.76 -5.30 -0.79
C PHE A 17 -7.55 -4.21 -0.05
N GLY A 18 -7.65 -3.02 -0.64
CA GLY A 18 -8.50 -1.94 -0.17
C GLY A 18 -9.97 -2.32 -0.04
N ASP A 19 -10.50 -3.13 -0.95
CA ASP A 19 -11.87 -3.64 -0.82
C ASP A 19 -12.03 -4.59 0.37
N VAL A 20 -11.00 -5.39 0.67
CA VAL A 20 -10.99 -6.24 1.87
C VAL A 20 -10.99 -5.38 3.13
N VAL A 21 -10.10 -4.38 3.22
CA VAL A 21 -10.02 -3.46 4.36
C VAL A 21 -11.37 -2.76 4.59
N ASN A 22 -11.99 -2.25 3.53
CA ASN A 22 -13.27 -1.53 3.61
C ASN A 22 -14.46 -2.43 3.99
N GLN A 23 -14.38 -3.74 3.74
CA GLN A 23 -15.43 -4.71 4.08
C GLN A 23 -15.25 -5.35 5.46
N THR A 24 -14.06 -5.22 6.07
CA THR A 24 -13.77 -5.77 7.40
C THR A 24 -14.58 -5.07 8.48
N GLN A 25 -15.40 -5.85 9.19
CA GLN A 25 -16.24 -5.35 10.29
C GLN A 25 -15.49 -5.25 11.64
N ASN A 26 -14.43 -6.04 11.83
CA ASN A 26 -13.64 -6.07 13.05
C ASN A 26 -12.16 -5.81 12.75
N LEU A 27 -11.76 -4.54 12.85
CA LEU A 27 -10.36 -4.14 12.66
C LEU A 27 -9.44 -4.66 13.76
N SER A 28 -9.97 -5.09 14.90
CA SER A 28 -9.18 -5.69 15.99
C SER A 28 -8.98 -7.20 15.81
N ASP A 29 -9.53 -7.79 14.75
CA ASP A 29 -9.34 -9.20 14.44
C ASP A 29 -7.87 -9.51 14.17
N MET A 30 -7.35 -10.56 14.81
CA MET A 30 -5.93 -10.92 14.75
C MET A 30 -5.55 -11.44 13.36
N ASP A 31 -6.42 -12.19 12.71
CA ASP A 31 -6.16 -12.71 11.37
C ASP A 31 -6.15 -11.58 10.34
N PHE A 32 -7.07 -10.61 10.49
CA PHE A 32 -7.06 -9.39 9.68
C PHE A 32 -5.79 -8.55 9.88
N ARG A 33 -5.35 -8.36 11.13
CA ARG A 33 -4.09 -7.69 11.46
C ARG A 33 -2.89 -8.37 10.83
N ASN A 34 -2.81 -9.69 10.96
CA ASN A 34 -1.75 -10.49 10.35
C ASN A 34 -1.78 -10.41 8.82
N ALA A 35 -2.97 -10.40 8.21
CA ALA A 35 -3.11 -10.22 6.77
C ALA A 35 -2.60 -8.84 6.32
N CYS A 36 -2.90 -7.78 7.07
CA CYS A 36 -2.38 -6.44 6.80
C CYS A 36 -0.86 -6.37 6.93
N ASP A 37 -0.29 -7.00 7.97
CA ASP A 37 1.16 -7.08 8.17
C ASP A 37 1.87 -7.85 7.05
N LEU A 38 1.36 -9.04 6.69
CA LEU A 38 1.93 -9.84 5.60
C LEU A 38 1.84 -9.12 4.26
N PHE A 39 0.70 -8.49 3.98
CA PHE A 39 0.53 -7.72 2.76
C PHE A 39 1.46 -6.50 2.74
N SER A 40 1.66 -5.83 3.88
CA SER A 40 2.53 -4.66 3.92
C SER A 40 4.01 -5.01 3.78
N GLN A 41 4.43 -6.15 4.31
CA GLN A 41 5.78 -6.69 4.10
C GLN A 41 6.02 -7.06 2.63
N HIS A 42 5.05 -7.71 1.98
CA HIS A 42 5.11 -8.00 0.54
C HIS A 42 5.25 -6.73 -0.31
N LEU A 43 4.40 -5.73 -0.03
CA LEU A 43 4.45 -4.45 -0.76
C LEU A 43 5.76 -3.71 -0.55
N ASN A 44 6.27 -3.64 0.69
CA ASN A 44 7.56 -3.00 0.95
C ASN A 44 8.68 -3.69 0.18
N PHE A 45 8.73 -5.03 0.19
CA PHE A 45 9.73 -5.77 -0.56
C PHE A 45 9.68 -5.46 -2.07
N GLU A 46 8.48 -5.47 -2.66
CA GLU A 46 8.30 -5.20 -4.09
C GLU A 46 8.62 -3.74 -4.45
N LEU A 47 8.21 -2.78 -3.63
CA LEU A 47 8.46 -1.35 -3.85
C LEU A 47 9.94 -0.99 -3.64
N ASP A 48 10.62 -1.60 -2.67
CA ASP A 48 12.07 -1.43 -2.46
C ASP A 48 12.87 -1.99 -3.65
N SER A 49 12.41 -3.13 -4.19
CA SER A 49 12.97 -3.71 -5.41
C SER A 49 12.79 -2.77 -6.61
N ILE A 50 11.61 -2.15 -6.76
CA ILE A 50 11.36 -1.15 -7.82
C ILE A 50 12.23 0.08 -7.62
N SER A 51 12.27 0.66 -6.42
CA SER A 51 13.08 1.84 -6.09
C SER A 51 14.56 1.60 -6.38
N SER A 52 15.07 0.42 -6.02
CA SER A 52 16.44 -0.01 -6.32
C SER A 52 16.68 -0.08 -7.83
N ASN A 53 15.78 -0.71 -8.58
CA ASN A 53 15.89 -0.83 -10.04
C ASN A 53 15.83 0.53 -10.75
N VAL A 54 14.91 1.41 -10.34
CA VAL A 54 14.77 2.79 -10.83
C VAL A 54 16.08 3.56 -10.66
N CYS A 55 16.70 3.45 -9.48
CA CYS A 55 17.99 4.07 -9.19
C CYS A 55 19.12 3.50 -10.09
N LEU A 56 19.18 2.18 -10.24
CA LEU A 56 20.20 1.49 -11.04
C LEU A 56 20.14 1.87 -12.53
N ILE A 57 18.94 1.96 -13.10
CA ILE A 57 18.77 2.30 -14.53
C ILE A 57 18.67 3.81 -14.79
N LYS A 58 18.76 4.64 -13.74
CA LYS A 58 18.58 6.10 -13.79
C LYS A 58 17.29 6.49 -14.52
N ASP A 59 16.19 5.82 -14.17
CA ASP A 59 14.89 6.18 -14.74
C ASP A 59 14.51 7.58 -14.25
N ASN A 60 14.46 8.55 -15.17
CA ASN A 60 14.18 9.95 -14.86
C ASN A 60 12.68 10.29 -15.00
N ARG A 61 11.81 9.29 -15.27
CA ARG A 61 10.37 9.53 -15.37
C ARG A 61 9.81 9.85 -13.99
N SER A 62 9.50 11.13 -13.77
CA SER A 62 8.93 11.63 -12.51
C SER A 62 7.69 10.87 -12.06
N GLU A 63 6.89 10.38 -13.00
CA GLU A 63 5.69 9.59 -12.74
C GLU A 63 6.01 8.28 -12.01
N VAL A 64 7.06 7.56 -12.43
CA VAL A 64 7.47 6.29 -11.80
C VAL A 64 7.90 6.52 -10.35
N HIS A 65 8.68 7.57 -10.09
CA HIS A 65 9.10 7.95 -8.74
C HIS A 65 7.91 8.36 -7.87
N GLN A 66 7.00 9.19 -8.41
CA GLN A 66 5.82 9.66 -7.70
C GLN A 66 4.87 8.50 -7.36
N THR A 67 4.56 7.63 -8.32
CA THR A 67 3.71 6.46 -8.08
C THR A 67 4.34 5.55 -7.04
N THR A 68 5.64 5.23 -7.16
CA THR A 68 6.33 4.37 -6.18
C THR A 68 6.27 4.96 -4.76
N ALA A 69 6.50 6.27 -4.62
CA ALA A 69 6.41 6.96 -3.34
C ALA A 69 4.98 6.97 -2.76
N GLN A 70 3.97 7.20 -3.60
CA GLN A 70 2.55 7.12 -3.19
C GLN A 70 2.18 5.72 -2.70
N LEU A 71 2.66 4.67 -3.39
CA LEU A 71 2.40 3.28 -2.97
C LEU A 71 3.08 2.96 -1.63
N HIS A 72 4.28 3.48 -1.36
CA HIS A 72 4.91 3.35 -0.04
C HIS A 72 4.08 4.03 1.05
N GLN A 73 3.58 5.24 0.81
CA GLN A 73 2.74 5.96 1.79
C GLN A 73 1.45 5.20 2.11
N LEU A 74 0.80 4.61 1.11
CA LEU A 74 -0.37 3.76 1.32
C LEU A 74 -0.02 2.52 2.15
N ASN A 75 1.15 1.94 1.89
CA ASN A 75 1.62 0.76 2.59
C ASN A 75 1.88 1.02 4.09
N GLU A 76 2.41 2.20 4.42
CA GLU A 76 2.61 2.61 5.81
C GLU A 76 1.29 2.69 6.59
N LEU A 77 0.19 3.09 5.95
CA LEU A 77 -1.11 3.22 6.60
C LEU A 77 -1.74 1.88 6.97
N ILE A 78 -1.49 0.82 6.19
CA ILE A 78 -2.01 -0.52 6.49
C ILE A 78 -1.11 -1.30 7.45
N THR A 79 0.13 -0.88 7.65
CA THR A 79 1.08 -1.58 8.53
C THR A 79 0.62 -1.48 9.99
N PRO A 80 0.29 -2.60 10.65
CA PRO A 80 -0.13 -2.56 12.04
C PRO A 80 1.02 -2.16 12.97
N ALA A 81 0.68 -1.41 14.02
CA ALA A 81 1.65 -1.10 15.06
C ALA A 81 2.06 -2.37 15.81
N THR A 82 3.34 -2.50 16.13
CA THR A 82 3.89 -3.62 16.92
C THR A 82 3.47 -3.61 18.40
N SER A 83 2.73 -2.59 18.86
CA SER A 83 2.22 -2.50 20.23
C SER A 83 0.71 -2.27 20.27
N ASP A 84 0.04 -2.95 21.21
CA ASP A 84 -1.43 -2.89 21.39
C ASP A 84 -1.96 -1.50 21.77
N ILE A 85 -1.08 -0.61 22.23
CA ILE A 85 -1.41 0.75 22.71
C ILE A 85 -1.95 1.63 21.55
N ASN A 86 -1.63 1.30 20.30
CA ASN A 86 -1.92 2.14 19.13
C ASN A 86 -3.13 1.66 18.29
N THR A 87 -4.02 0.84 18.87
CA THR A 87 -5.15 0.24 18.14
C THR A 87 -6.11 1.26 17.53
N ASN A 88 -6.40 2.37 18.23
CA ASN A 88 -7.24 3.45 17.70
C ASN A 88 -6.54 4.20 16.56
N GLN A 89 -5.24 4.46 16.69
CA GLN A 89 -4.45 5.13 15.66
C GLN A 89 -4.38 4.30 14.37
N TRP A 90 -4.26 2.99 14.48
CA TRP A 90 -4.23 2.13 13.30
C TRP A 90 -5.59 2.08 12.59
N SER A 91 -6.70 2.12 13.32
CA SER A 91 -8.04 2.22 12.72
C SER A 91 -8.20 3.53 11.92
N ASP A 92 -7.68 4.65 12.44
CA ASP A 92 -7.65 5.93 11.72
C ASP A 92 -6.77 5.86 10.46
N ASN A 93 -5.64 5.16 10.53
CA ASN A 93 -4.78 4.94 9.36
C ASN A 93 -5.48 4.12 8.27
N LEU A 94 -6.25 3.09 8.63
CA LEU A 94 -7.02 2.29 7.67
C LEU A 94 -8.12 3.11 7.00
N ASN A 95 -8.80 3.99 7.75
CA ASN A 95 -9.77 4.93 7.18
C ASN A 95 -9.09 5.90 6.19
N ASN A 96 -7.90 6.40 6.54
CA ASN A 96 -7.10 7.26 5.67
C ASN A 96 -6.66 6.50 4.40
N PHE A 97 -6.22 5.25 4.56
CA PHE A 97 -5.87 4.36 3.44
C PHE A 97 -7.04 4.20 2.47
N CYS A 98 -8.23 3.86 2.95
CA CYS A 98 -9.43 3.74 2.12
C CYS A 98 -9.78 5.06 1.41
N SER A 99 -9.65 6.20 2.09
CA SER A 99 -9.92 7.52 1.51
C SER A 99 -8.93 7.86 0.38
N GLN A 100 -7.63 7.57 0.58
CA GLN A 100 -6.60 7.78 -0.43
C GLN A 100 -6.75 6.81 -1.60
N LEU A 101 -7.16 5.57 -1.36
CA LEU A 101 -7.47 4.62 -2.43
C LEU A 101 -8.63 5.07 -3.30
N GLN A 102 -9.67 5.66 -2.70
CA GLN A 102 -10.78 6.20 -3.47
C GLN A 102 -10.33 7.33 -4.40
N ALA A 103 -9.42 8.21 -3.94
CA ALA A 103 -8.82 9.23 -4.79
C ALA A 103 -8.01 8.61 -5.96
N LEU A 104 -7.24 7.56 -5.71
CA LEU A 104 -6.51 6.80 -6.73
C LEU A 104 -7.44 6.17 -7.77
N ARG A 105 -8.57 5.58 -7.33
CA ARG A 105 -9.58 5.01 -8.22
C ARG A 105 -10.18 6.06 -9.14
N CYS A 106 -10.46 7.25 -8.62
CA CYS A 106 -11.03 8.36 -9.40
C CYS A 106 -10.06 8.93 -10.45
N ILE A 107 -8.75 8.74 -10.27
CA ILE A 107 -7.73 9.20 -11.23
C ILE A 107 -7.43 8.13 -12.30
N ALA A 108 -7.64 6.85 -11.97
CA ALA A 108 -7.41 5.71 -12.86
C ALA A 108 -8.63 5.30 -13.71
N ALA A 109 -9.81 5.91 -13.49
CA ALA A 109 -11.07 5.68 -14.21
C ALA A 109 -11.28 6.70 -15.34
#